data_AF-A0A9D2X4Z5-F1
#
_entry.id   AF-A0A9D2X4Z5-F1
#
_cell.length_a   1.000
_cell.length_b   1.000
_cell.length_c   1.000
_cell.angle_alpha   90.00
_cell.angle_beta   90.00
_cell.angle_gamma   90.00
#
_symmetry.space_group_name_H-M   'P 1'
#
loop_
_entity.id
_entity.type
_entity.pdbx_description
1 polymer ?
#
loop_
_entity_poly.entity_id
_entity_poly.type
_entity_poly.pdbx_seq_one_letter_code
_entity_poly.pdbx_strand_id
1 'polypeptide(L)'
;MTKLSIAVLFMTSILMTGAIIATLDSIEPAYAAKAKGVSSTQFGEDTRKIVCGDRLCSEIEGGREAFDRGSTTPSKALPVQQQRTLSDSDCMCAGDCACDETGMCTCAGADGPCMCGEDCTCGDAAHAKSEHKMKEHSGDHANSEHKMKHSGDYHKKSDHGMKTDSGTITSSQDPGIGHETHQLAVLLAPSNKVYKGMVNYAASESVQLVALHGPLTDDEVNGQPIWTPDGETKFALTLVDTKTNMGTWMFTGNALAVHTFKDQPFTVSYTVHYSEVSEGTAMEGSCNCASDCTCDEDGMCTCAGMNGACMCGPDCDCGDHSSHGESGHKMKAVTGTAVSSQDPGIGHETHQLAILLAPSSSPYSGMVTYSASKNVQLVALQGPLDKDDVKGQPTWTPDGETVFALTLVDTKTNMGTWMFTGNALAVHTPSEEPFTVSYSIVSMGGHMDEMSERAHGETCNCTADCMCDESGMCTCAGQPGPCMCGPECDCGP
;
A
#
# COMPACT_ATOMS: atom_id res chain seq x y z
N MET A 1 21.86 -67.84 -10.42
CA MET A 1 20.54 -67.39 -10.92
C MET A 1 20.61 -67.34 -12.43
N THR A 2 19.70 -68.02 -13.13
CA THR A 2 19.68 -68.02 -14.60
C THR A 2 19.06 -66.72 -15.11
N LYS A 3 19.39 -66.29 -16.33
CA LYS A 3 18.82 -65.08 -16.95
C LYS A 3 17.28 -65.06 -16.95
N LEU A 4 16.66 -66.24 -16.95
CA LEU A 4 15.21 -66.42 -16.81
C LEU A 4 14.70 -66.00 -15.42
N SER A 5 15.45 -66.30 -14.35
CA SER A 5 15.07 -65.94 -12.97
C SER A 5 15.13 -64.42 -12.73
N ILE A 6 16.04 -63.71 -13.39
CA ILE A 6 16.17 -62.25 -13.24
C ILE A 6 15.07 -61.53 -14.02
N ALA A 7 14.70 -62.03 -15.21
CA ALA A 7 13.60 -61.45 -16.00
C ALA A 7 12.23 -61.64 -15.31
N VAL A 8 12.01 -62.77 -14.64
CA VAL A 8 10.78 -63.03 -13.88
C VAL A 8 10.68 -62.11 -12.66
N LEU A 9 11.80 -61.83 -11.96
CA LEU A 9 11.82 -60.91 -10.82
C LEU A 9 11.61 -59.44 -11.24
N PHE A 10 12.10 -59.04 -12.42
CA PHE A 10 11.89 -57.68 -12.93
C PHE A 10 10.44 -57.45 -13.41
N MET A 11 9.81 -58.44 -14.01
CA MET A 11 8.40 -58.38 -14.41
C MET A 11 7.44 -58.39 -13.21
N THR A 12 7.72 -59.16 -12.15
CA THR A 12 6.86 -59.15 -10.95
C THR A 12 7.00 -57.88 -10.12
N SER A 13 8.16 -57.21 -10.16
CA SER A 13 8.35 -55.88 -9.55
C SER A 13 7.49 -54.81 -10.23
N ILE A 14 7.40 -54.80 -11.56
CA ILE A 14 6.64 -53.79 -12.31
C ILE A 14 5.12 -54.02 -12.18
N LEU A 15 4.68 -55.28 -12.09
CA LEU A 15 3.26 -55.61 -11.86
C LEU A 15 2.77 -55.30 -10.43
N MET A 16 3.65 -55.25 -9.43
CA MET A 16 3.28 -54.81 -8.07
C MET A 16 3.31 -53.29 -7.86
N THR A 17 3.80 -52.50 -8.82
CA THR A 17 3.74 -51.02 -8.73
C THR A 17 2.50 -50.42 -9.43
N GLY A 18 1.73 -51.24 -10.16
CA GLY A 18 0.58 -50.78 -10.97
C GLY A 18 -0.81 -50.93 -10.34
N ALA A 19 -0.92 -51.26 -9.05
CA ALA A 19 -2.20 -51.54 -8.39
C ALA A 19 -2.44 -50.71 -7.11
N ILE A 20 -2.09 -49.42 -7.13
CA ILE A 20 -2.52 -48.43 -6.12
C ILE A 20 -3.09 -47.19 -6.84
N ILE A 21 -4.14 -47.38 -7.65
CA ILE A 21 -5.02 -46.28 -8.09
C ILE A 21 -6.44 -46.85 -8.15
N ALA A 22 -7.11 -46.90 -7.00
CA ALA A 22 -8.57 -46.92 -6.82
C ALA A 22 -8.87 -47.36 -5.38
N THR A 23 -8.83 -46.42 -4.43
CA THR A 23 -9.63 -46.33 -3.19
C THR A 23 -8.92 -45.39 -2.22
N LEU A 24 -9.16 -44.08 -2.35
CA LEU A 24 -9.00 -43.11 -1.27
C LEU A 24 -10.10 -42.05 -1.45
N ASP A 25 -11.34 -42.46 -1.21
CA ASP A 25 -12.33 -41.56 -0.60
C ASP A 25 -11.97 -41.44 0.88
N SER A 26 -12.11 -40.25 1.46
CA SER A 26 -11.86 -39.87 2.87
C SER A 26 -10.43 -39.39 3.19
N ILE A 27 -10.06 -38.21 2.69
CA ILE A 27 -9.13 -37.33 3.42
C ILE A 27 -9.98 -36.24 4.07
N GLU A 28 -10.25 -36.37 5.35
CA GLU A 28 -10.59 -35.22 6.20
C GLU A 28 -9.41 -34.24 6.16
N PRO A 29 -9.61 -32.93 5.94
CA PRO A 29 -8.54 -31.97 6.16
C PRO A 29 -8.22 -31.96 7.66
N ALA A 30 -7.01 -32.40 7.98
CA ALA A 30 -6.45 -32.32 9.32
C ALA A 30 -6.25 -30.84 9.71
N TYR A 31 -7.33 -30.20 10.17
CA TYR A 31 -7.25 -28.98 10.96
C TYR A 31 -6.71 -29.30 12.36
N ALA A 32 -5.84 -28.41 12.83
CA ALA A 32 -5.69 -28.02 14.23
C ALA A 32 -5.26 -29.10 15.24
N ALA A 33 -3.94 -29.32 15.34
CA ALA A 33 -3.32 -29.63 16.62
C ALA A 33 -1.86 -29.12 16.70
N LYS A 34 -1.69 -27.82 16.98
CA LYS A 34 -0.72 -27.21 17.92
C LYS A 34 -0.47 -25.74 17.60
N ALA A 35 -1.42 -24.91 17.98
CA ALA A 35 -1.13 -23.63 18.60
C ALA A 35 -1.96 -23.58 19.88
N LYS A 36 -1.48 -24.24 20.94
CA LYS A 36 -1.84 -23.82 22.30
C LYS A 36 -1.37 -22.38 22.37
N GLY A 37 -2.30 -21.46 22.63
CA GLY A 37 -2.02 -20.03 22.69
C GLY A 37 -0.71 -19.77 23.40
N VAL A 38 0.23 -19.15 22.68
CA VAL A 38 1.41 -18.63 23.33
C VAL A 38 0.93 -17.42 24.10
N SER A 39 0.81 -17.59 25.42
CA SER A 39 0.77 -16.51 26.39
C SER A 39 1.80 -15.45 25.97
N SER A 40 1.46 -14.16 26.11
CA SER A 40 2.29 -12.98 25.82
C SER A 40 3.57 -12.87 26.67
N THR A 41 4.13 -14.00 27.09
CA THR A 41 5.34 -14.18 27.89
C THR A 41 6.51 -14.73 27.06
N GLN A 42 6.42 -14.70 25.71
CA GLN A 42 7.50 -15.23 24.84
C GLN A 42 8.70 -14.29 24.69
N PHE A 43 8.65 -13.10 25.30
CA PHE A 43 9.83 -12.34 25.66
C PHE A 43 10.49 -13.02 26.86
N GLY A 44 11.59 -13.76 26.62
CA GLY A 44 12.35 -14.44 27.67
C GLY A 44 12.77 -13.51 28.82
N GLU A 45 13.18 -14.07 29.96
CA GLU A 45 13.63 -13.27 31.12
C GLU A 45 14.69 -12.22 30.77
N ASP A 46 15.46 -12.46 29.70
CA ASP A 46 16.47 -11.52 29.21
C ASP A 46 15.87 -10.23 28.63
N THR A 47 14.74 -10.31 27.93
CA THR A 47 14.02 -9.13 27.40
C THR A 47 13.25 -8.35 28.47
N ARG A 48 12.94 -8.95 29.62
CA ARG A 48 12.32 -8.21 30.75
C ARG A 48 13.23 -7.12 31.32
N LYS A 49 14.55 -7.24 31.16
CA LYS A 49 15.49 -6.21 31.62
C LYS A 49 15.55 -4.99 30.71
N ILE A 50 15.06 -5.13 29.48
CA ILE A 50 15.16 -4.12 28.42
C ILE A 50 13.82 -3.43 28.20
N VAL A 51 12.70 -4.16 28.26
CA VAL A 51 11.36 -3.65 27.95
C VAL A 51 10.48 -3.61 29.20
N CYS A 52 9.84 -2.45 29.42
CA CYS A 52 8.96 -2.11 30.53
C CYS A 52 7.60 -1.69 29.97
N GLY A 53 6.70 -2.65 29.75
CA GLY A 53 5.41 -2.42 29.09
C GLY A 53 5.59 -2.26 27.58
N ASP A 54 5.18 -1.11 27.06
CA ASP A 54 5.28 -0.68 25.67
C ASP A 54 6.55 0.15 25.37
N ARG A 55 7.39 0.41 26.39
CA ARG A 55 8.59 1.26 26.28
C ARG A 55 9.85 0.54 26.74
N LEU A 56 11.02 1.08 26.38
CA LEU A 56 12.30 0.63 26.93
C LEU A 56 12.42 1.06 28.41
N CYS A 57 12.92 0.17 29.26
CA CYS A 57 13.15 0.48 30.67
C CYS A 57 14.12 1.65 30.88
N SER A 58 15.02 1.92 29.92
CA SER A 58 15.92 3.07 29.95
C SER A 58 15.22 4.42 29.79
N GLU A 59 13.99 4.44 29.28
CA GLU A 59 13.20 5.67 29.10
C GLU A 59 12.34 6.02 30.31
N ILE A 60 12.28 5.12 31.30
CA ILE A 60 11.53 5.32 32.54
C ILE A 60 12.52 5.78 33.61
N GLU A 61 12.27 6.93 34.22
CA GLU A 61 13.09 7.41 35.33
C GLU A 61 12.99 6.41 36.51
N GLY A 62 14.13 5.83 36.89
CA GLY A 62 14.19 4.73 37.87
C GLY A 62 14.02 3.32 37.29
N GLY A 63 13.96 3.19 35.97
CA GLY A 63 14.09 1.93 35.24
C GLY A 63 13.01 0.89 35.52
N ARG A 64 13.40 -0.38 35.37
CA ARG A 64 12.52 -1.53 35.59
C ARG A 64 11.92 -1.58 36.99
N GLU A 65 12.69 -1.20 38.01
CA GLU A 65 12.22 -1.17 39.40
C GLU A 65 11.14 -0.11 39.62
N ALA A 66 11.17 1.02 38.91
CA ALA A 66 10.08 2.00 38.94
C ALA A 66 8.81 1.46 38.26
N PHE A 67 8.96 0.81 37.11
CA PHE A 67 7.85 0.18 36.39
C PHE A 67 7.15 -0.91 37.21
N ASP A 68 7.92 -1.84 37.80
CA ASP A 68 7.37 -2.95 38.58
C ASP A 68 6.67 -2.44 39.86
N ARG A 69 7.17 -1.36 40.48
CA ARG A 69 6.50 -0.67 41.60
C ARG A 69 5.18 0.01 41.21
N GLY A 70 5.06 0.52 39.98
CA GLY A 70 3.82 1.07 39.46
C GLY A 70 2.79 0.01 39.10
N SER A 71 3.23 -1.14 38.60
CA SER A 71 2.37 -2.23 38.09
C SER A 71 1.66 -3.05 39.19
N THR A 72 2.09 -2.93 40.44
CA THR A 72 1.59 -3.74 41.58
C THR A 72 0.42 -3.09 42.34
N THR A 73 -0.10 -1.96 41.87
CA THR A 73 -1.37 -1.44 42.39
C THR A 73 -2.51 -2.23 41.76
N PRO A 74 -3.30 -3.03 42.51
CA PRO A 74 -4.47 -3.68 41.95
C PRO A 74 -5.43 -2.59 41.45
N SER A 75 -5.83 -2.64 40.18
CA SER A 75 -6.94 -1.82 39.69
C SER A 75 -8.15 -2.09 40.59
N LYS A 76 -8.46 -1.13 41.48
CA LYS A 76 -9.77 -1.08 42.11
C LYS A 76 -10.80 -1.10 40.99
N ALA A 77 -11.69 -2.08 41.02
CA ALA A 77 -12.88 -2.10 40.19
C ALA A 77 -13.53 -0.71 40.28
N LEU A 78 -13.63 -0.03 39.14
CA LEU A 78 -14.36 1.22 39.05
C LEU A 78 -15.83 0.93 39.40
N PRO A 79 -16.47 1.71 40.29
CA PRO A 79 -17.89 1.60 40.51
C PRO A 79 -18.62 1.97 39.22
N VAL A 80 -19.71 1.26 38.93
CA VAL A 80 -20.69 1.62 37.89
C VAL A 80 -21.07 3.09 38.09
N GLN A 81 -20.53 3.98 37.25
CA GLN A 81 -20.99 5.36 37.22
C GLN A 81 -22.30 5.42 36.45
N GLN A 82 -23.35 5.60 37.23
CA GLN A 82 -24.52 6.43 36.96
C GLN A 82 -24.32 7.38 35.76
N GLN A 83 -25.25 7.34 34.80
CA GLN A 83 -25.40 8.32 33.73
C GLN A 83 -25.13 9.74 34.26
N ARG A 84 -24.05 10.36 33.78
CA ARG A 84 -23.89 11.81 33.91
C ARG A 84 -24.78 12.45 32.86
N THR A 85 -25.74 13.24 33.31
CA THR A 85 -26.36 14.28 32.50
C THR A 85 -25.26 15.29 32.13
N LEU A 86 -25.00 15.46 30.83
CA LEU A 86 -24.16 16.54 30.32
C LEU A 86 -24.82 17.88 30.65
N SER A 87 -24.05 18.84 31.16
CA SER A 87 -24.49 20.22 31.30
C SER A 87 -24.29 20.97 29.98
N ASP A 88 -25.17 21.91 29.67
CA ASP A 88 -25.24 22.69 28.42
C ASP A 88 -23.93 23.36 27.96
N SER A 89 -22.89 23.43 28.80
CA SER A 89 -21.59 24.02 28.47
C SER A 89 -20.63 23.10 27.71
N ASP A 90 -20.90 21.79 27.65
CA ASP A 90 -19.92 20.80 27.16
C ASP A 90 -20.20 20.33 25.72
N CYS A 91 -21.20 20.90 25.05
CA CYS A 91 -21.53 20.56 23.67
C CYS A 91 -21.06 21.65 22.69
N MET A 92 -20.09 21.32 21.82
CA MET A 92 -19.55 22.23 20.80
C MET A 92 -20.34 22.12 19.49
N CYS A 93 -21.62 22.52 19.49
CA CYS A 93 -22.34 22.73 18.24
C CYS A 93 -22.10 24.16 17.74
N ALA A 94 -21.81 24.34 16.45
CA ALA A 94 -21.66 25.66 15.84
C ALA A 94 -23.02 26.23 15.38
N GLY A 95 -23.22 27.54 15.56
CA GLY A 95 -24.42 28.26 15.09
C GLY A 95 -25.70 27.94 15.87
N ASP A 96 -26.84 27.91 15.17
CA ASP A 96 -28.20 27.75 15.75
C ASP A 96 -28.60 26.26 16.00
N CYS A 97 -27.62 25.39 16.26
CA CYS A 97 -27.87 23.97 16.51
C CYS A 97 -28.18 23.70 18.00
N ALA A 98 -29.11 22.78 18.26
CA ALA A 98 -29.42 22.29 19.61
C ALA A 98 -28.86 20.87 19.80
N CYS A 99 -28.29 20.61 20.98
CA CYS A 99 -27.69 19.34 21.33
C CYS A 99 -28.68 18.50 22.14
N ASP A 100 -28.88 17.23 21.77
CA ASP A 100 -29.73 16.33 22.54
C ASP A 100 -28.98 15.68 23.72
N GLU A 101 -29.72 14.92 24.53
CA GLU A 101 -29.19 14.24 25.73
C GLU A 101 -28.10 13.20 25.41
N THR A 102 -27.91 12.84 24.14
CA THR A 102 -26.89 11.90 23.66
C THR A 102 -25.63 12.61 23.14
N GLY A 103 -25.64 13.94 23.10
CA GLY A 103 -24.54 14.75 22.55
C GLY A 103 -24.60 14.92 21.03
N MET A 104 -25.74 14.66 20.40
CA MET A 104 -25.91 14.79 18.94
C MET A 104 -26.51 16.17 18.59
N CYS A 105 -25.83 16.91 17.69
CA CYS A 105 -26.31 18.21 17.23
C CYS A 105 -27.45 18.05 16.21
N THR A 106 -28.57 18.73 16.46
CA THR A 106 -29.74 18.79 15.58
C THR A 106 -30.04 20.23 15.19
N CYS A 107 -30.50 20.42 13.96
CA CYS A 107 -30.85 21.74 13.43
C CYS A 107 -32.33 22.03 13.75
N ALA A 108 -32.62 23.16 14.40
CA ALA A 108 -33.96 23.47 14.89
C ALA A 108 -34.99 23.47 13.75
N GLY A 109 -35.91 22.49 13.75
CA GLY A 109 -37.01 22.39 12.78
C GLY A 109 -36.82 21.36 11.65
N ALA A 110 -35.77 20.54 11.66
CA ALA A 110 -35.59 19.44 10.71
C ALA A 110 -35.32 18.10 11.44
N ASP A 111 -36.01 17.03 11.02
CA ASP A 111 -35.75 15.66 11.49
C ASP A 111 -34.53 15.08 10.75
N GLY A 112 -33.36 15.05 11.41
CA GLY A 112 -32.15 14.37 10.90
C GLY A 112 -30.84 14.86 11.53
N PRO A 113 -29.77 14.03 11.53
CA PRO A 113 -28.46 14.42 12.06
C PRO A 113 -27.80 15.51 11.19
N CYS A 114 -27.40 16.62 11.80
CA CYS A 114 -26.72 17.72 11.10
C CYS A 114 -25.21 17.41 11.04
N MET A 115 -24.67 17.17 9.83
CA MET A 115 -23.21 17.04 9.62
C MET A 115 -22.62 18.44 9.38
N CYS A 116 -22.12 19.08 10.43
CA CYS A 116 -21.59 20.44 10.37
C CYS A 116 -20.08 20.43 10.10
N GLY A 117 -19.67 20.96 8.95
CA GLY A 117 -18.33 21.54 8.74
C GLY A 117 -18.37 23.06 8.92
N GLU A 118 -17.21 23.73 8.88
CA GLU A 118 -17.04 25.16 9.23
C GLU A 118 -17.89 26.15 8.41
N ASP A 119 -18.53 25.74 7.31
CA ASP A 119 -19.29 26.62 6.41
C ASP A 119 -20.81 26.31 6.29
N CYS A 120 -21.41 25.58 7.24
CA CYS A 120 -22.85 25.32 7.20
C CYS A 120 -23.69 26.50 7.74
N THR A 121 -24.49 27.13 6.88
CA THR A 121 -25.61 28.01 7.29
C THR A 121 -26.93 27.27 7.10
N CYS A 122 -27.74 27.19 8.16
CA CYS A 122 -29.10 26.65 8.11
C CYS A 122 -29.98 27.63 7.33
N GLY A 123 -30.26 27.35 6.06
CA GLY A 123 -31.08 28.19 5.21
C GLY A 123 -32.56 28.19 5.61
N ASP A 124 -33.18 29.38 5.60
CA ASP A 124 -34.61 29.59 5.81
C ASP A 124 -35.46 28.79 4.79
N ALA A 125 -36.14 27.76 5.26
CA ALA A 125 -37.16 27.05 4.49
C ALA A 125 -38.53 27.19 5.16
N ALA A 126 -39.18 28.33 4.97
CA ALA A 126 -40.64 28.42 4.99
C ALA A 126 -41.12 29.63 4.16
N HIS A 127 -41.68 29.39 2.98
CA HIS A 127 -43.00 29.90 2.64
C HIS A 127 -43.54 29.31 1.33
N ALA A 128 -44.68 28.64 1.47
CA ALA A 128 -45.53 28.20 0.38
C ALA A 128 -46.20 29.38 -0.34
N LYS A 129 -46.36 29.22 -1.67
CA LYS A 129 -47.39 29.76 -2.56
C LYS A 129 -47.89 31.20 -2.33
N SER A 130 -47.56 32.09 -3.27
CA SER A 130 -48.60 32.93 -3.89
C SER A 130 -48.17 33.40 -5.29
N GLU A 131 -49.11 33.30 -6.22
CA GLU A 131 -49.03 33.87 -7.56
C GLU A 131 -49.08 35.40 -7.48
N HIS A 132 -48.20 36.11 -8.19
CA HIS A 132 -48.53 37.46 -8.66
C HIS A 132 -47.72 37.87 -9.90
N LYS A 133 -48.49 38.17 -10.96
CA LYS A 133 -48.15 38.94 -12.17
C LYS A 133 -47.31 40.19 -11.87
N MET A 134 -46.23 40.41 -12.61
CA MET A 134 -45.76 41.72 -13.11
C MET A 134 -44.98 41.50 -14.41
N LYS A 135 -45.56 41.84 -15.57
CA LYS A 135 -45.44 43.13 -16.30
C LYS A 135 -44.03 43.42 -16.81
N GLU A 136 -43.89 43.26 -18.12
CA GLU A 136 -42.86 43.84 -18.97
C GLU A 136 -42.70 45.34 -18.71
N HIS A 137 -41.45 45.80 -18.63
CA HIS A 137 -41.09 47.14 -19.06
C HIS A 137 -39.70 47.14 -19.69
N SER A 138 -39.68 47.60 -20.95
CA SER A 138 -38.51 47.90 -21.75
C SER A 138 -37.63 48.98 -21.11
N GLY A 139 -36.33 48.88 -21.33
CA GLY A 139 -35.39 49.97 -21.07
C GLY A 139 -34.03 49.66 -21.69
N ASP A 140 -33.85 50.11 -22.92
CA ASP A 140 -32.59 50.13 -23.65
C ASP A 140 -31.51 50.89 -22.86
N HIS A 141 -30.30 50.33 -22.77
CA HIS A 141 -29.08 51.12 -22.80
C HIS A 141 -27.92 50.28 -23.36
N ALA A 142 -27.48 50.70 -24.54
CA ALA A 142 -26.30 50.21 -25.23
C ALA A 142 -25.02 50.56 -24.46
N ASN A 143 -24.06 49.62 -24.40
CA ASN A 143 -22.69 49.97 -24.77
C ASN A 143 -21.81 48.77 -25.18
N SER A 144 -21.26 48.93 -26.38
CA SER A 144 -20.00 48.44 -26.96
C SER A 144 -19.37 47.12 -26.48
N GLU A 145 -19.45 46.18 -27.42
CA GLU A 145 -18.48 45.14 -27.80
C GLU A 145 -17.03 45.29 -27.28
N HIS A 146 -16.58 44.31 -26.48
CA HIS A 146 -15.21 43.81 -26.58
C HIS A 146 -15.23 42.28 -26.64
N LYS A 147 -14.99 41.79 -27.85
CA LYS A 147 -15.05 40.38 -28.25
C LYS A 147 -13.71 39.72 -27.91
N MET A 148 -13.51 39.29 -26.66
CA MET A 148 -12.46 38.32 -26.35
C MET A 148 -13.00 36.91 -26.61
N LYS A 149 -12.56 36.30 -27.71
CA LYS A 149 -12.69 34.86 -27.95
C LYS A 149 -11.71 34.14 -27.02
N HIS A 150 -12.16 33.77 -25.82
CA HIS A 150 -11.52 32.68 -25.10
C HIS A 150 -11.99 31.37 -25.73
N SER A 151 -11.11 30.73 -26.49
CA SER A 151 -11.22 29.31 -26.81
C SER A 151 -11.16 28.55 -25.50
N GLY A 152 -12.33 28.14 -25.01
CA GLY A 152 -12.44 27.27 -23.85
C GLY A 152 -12.02 25.86 -24.23
N ASP A 153 -10.71 25.62 -24.30
CA ASP A 153 -10.16 24.29 -24.08
C ASP A 153 -10.35 23.98 -22.59
N TYR A 154 -11.49 23.39 -22.27
CA TYR A 154 -11.75 22.78 -20.97
C TYR A 154 -10.74 21.65 -20.79
N HIS A 155 -9.62 21.94 -20.14
CA HIS A 155 -8.76 20.93 -19.55
C HIS A 155 -9.62 20.11 -18.57
N LYS A 156 -10.02 18.92 -19.02
CA LYS A 156 -10.62 17.88 -18.17
C LYS A 156 -9.57 17.52 -17.14
N LYS A 157 -9.59 18.20 -15.99
CA LYS A 157 -8.76 17.85 -14.83
C LYS A 157 -8.93 16.36 -14.58
N SER A 158 -7.83 15.63 -14.64
CA SER A 158 -7.84 14.20 -14.33
C SER A 158 -8.21 14.05 -12.86
N ASP A 159 -9.29 13.32 -12.63
CA ASP A 159 -9.90 13.12 -11.33
C ASP A 159 -9.06 12.12 -10.54
N HIS A 160 -7.89 12.55 -10.07
CA HIS A 160 -6.96 11.77 -9.24
C HIS A 160 -7.39 11.75 -7.75
N GLY A 161 -8.65 12.10 -7.47
CA GLY A 161 -9.19 12.12 -6.11
C GLY A 161 -9.35 10.72 -5.54
N MET A 162 -9.05 10.58 -4.25
CA MET A 162 -9.43 9.40 -3.49
C MET A 162 -10.95 9.28 -3.47
N LYS A 163 -11.47 8.15 -3.94
CA LYS A 163 -12.86 7.75 -3.91
C LYS A 163 -13.16 7.02 -2.59
N THR A 164 -14.41 7.07 -2.18
CA THR A 164 -14.91 6.28 -1.05
C THR A 164 -16.12 5.48 -1.52
N ASP A 165 -16.13 4.19 -1.22
CA ASP A 165 -17.30 3.34 -1.32
C ASP A 165 -17.58 2.68 0.03
N SER A 166 -18.85 2.55 0.41
CA SER A 166 -19.23 1.90 1.66
C SER A 166 -20.58 1.23 1.54
N GLY A 167 -20.76 0.14 2.27
CA GLY A 167 -21.97 -0.64 2.16
C GLY A 167 -22.02 -1.80 3.13
N THR A 168 -23.15 -2.50 3.10
CA THR A 168 -23.28 -3.83 3.70
C THR A 168 -23.77 -4.78 2.63
N ILE A 169 -23.02 -5.85 2.40
CA ILE A 169 -23.28 -6.83 1.34
C ILE A 169 -23.38 -8.21 1.99
N THR A 170 -24.34 -9.00 1.54
CA THR A 170 -24.39 -10.45 1.79
C THR A 170 -23.61 -11.15 0.69
N SER A 171 -22.68 -12.02 1.05
CA SER A 171 -21.92 -12.79 0.08
C SER A 171 -22.82 -13.72 -0.75
N SER A 172 -22.31 -14.12 -1.89
CA SER A 172 -22.88 -15.15 -2.75
C SER A 172 -21.87 -16.28 -2.94
N GLN A 173 -22.32 -17.39 -3.51
CA GLN A 173 -21.42 -18.46 -3.95
C GLN A 173 -20.30 -17.86 -4.83
N ASP A 174 -19.06 -18.24 -4.55
CA ASP A 174 -17.90 -17.79 -5.32
C ASP A 174 -18.03 -18.31 -6.76
N PRO A 175 -18.04 -17.43 -7.79
CA PRO A 175 -18.18 -17.85 -9.17
C PRO A 175 -16.88 -18.47 -9.73
N GLY A 176 -15.76 -18.40 -9.01
CA GLY A 176 -14.49 -19.00 -9.41
C GLY A 176 -14.60 -20.51 -9.59
N ILE A 177 -14.10 -21.02 -10.71
CA ILE A 177 -14.04 -22.47 -10.95
C ILE A 177 -13.18 -23.13 -9.86
N GLY A 178 -13.72 -24.17 -9.21
CA GLY A 178 -13.10 -24.84 -8.07
C GLY A 178 -13.37 -24.18 -6.71
N HIS A 179 -14.12 -23.08 -6.67
CA HIS A 179 -14.53 -22.38 -5.45
C HIS A 179 -16.03 -22.52 -5.18
N GLU A 180 -16.70 -23.51 -5.77
CA GLU A 180 -18.15 -23.64 -5.72
C GLU A 180 -18.70 -23.87 -4.30
N THR A 181 -17.87 -24.32 -3.36
CA THR A 181 -18.26 -24.49 -1.96
C THR A 181 -17.96 -23.28 -1.08
N HIS A 182 -17.45 -22.19 -1.65
CA HIS A 182 -17.04 -20.99 -0.94
C HIS A 182 -18.05 -19.86 -1.13
N GLN A 183 -17.89 -18.78 -0.37
CA GLN A 183 -18.62 -17.54 -0.60
C GLN A 183 -17.68 -16.36 -0.83
N LEU A 184 -18.13 -15.43 -1.66
CA LEU A 184 -17.42 -14.22 -2.04
C LEU A 184 -18.35 -13.00 -1.96
N ALA A 185 -17.83 -11.89 -1.44
CA ALA A 185 -18.45 -10.57 -1.48
C ALA A 185 -17.49 -9.61 -2.18
N VAL A 186 -17.81 -9.20 -3.40
CA VAL A 186 -16.98 -8.26 -4.19
C VAL A 186 -17.24 -6.84 -3.71
N LEU A 187 -16.21 -6.17 -3.23
CA LEU A 187 -16.27 -4.78 -2.73
C LEU A 187 -15.92 -3.78 -3.82
N LEU A 188 -14.88 -4.08 -4.61
CA LEU A 188 -14.55 -3.36 -5.84
C LEU A 188 -14.49 -4.36 -6.99
N ALA A 189 -15.34 -4.13 -8.00
CA ALA A 189 -15.43 -5.00 -9.16
C ALA A 189 -14.12 -5.03 -9.97
N PRO A 190 -13.82 -6.14 -10.68
CA PRO A 190 -12.68 -6.20 -11.58
C PRO A 190 -12.63 -5.04 -12.57
N SER A 191 -11.43 -4.47 -12.75
CA SER A 191 -11.17 -3.31 -13.60
C SER A 191 -9.82 -3.43 -14.30
N ASN A 192 -9.67 -2.78 -15.45
CA ASN A 192 -8.36 -2.62 -16.10
C ASN A 192 -7.46 -1.60 -15.38
N LYS A 193 -7.96 -0.92 -14.34
CA LYS A 193 -7.15 -0.02 -13.51
C LYS A 193 -6.75 -0.72 -12.23
N VAL A 194 -5.60 -0.30 -11.71
CA VAL A 194 -5.14 -0.73 -10.39
C VAL A 194 -5.82 0.14 -9.34
N TYR A 195 -6.60 -0.50 -8.49
CA TYR A 195 -7.03 0.11 -7.24
C TYR A 195 -5.87 0.10 -6.25
N LYS A 196 -5.70 1.21 -5.56
CA LYS A 196 -4.96 1.27 -4.30
C LYS A 196 -5.85 1.87 -3.25
N GLY A 197 -5.83 1.28 -2.06
CA GLY A 197 -6.58 1.86 -0.98
C GLY A 197 -6.43 1.16 0.34
N MET A 198 -7.36 1.54 1.21
CA MET A 198 -7.59 0.93 2.50
C MET A 198 -9.03 0.46 2.54
N VAL A 199 -9.25 -0.78 2.96
CA VAL A 199 -10.57 -1.26 3.34
C VAL A 199 -10.65 -1.41 4.85
N ASN A 200 -11.70 -0.86 5.44
CA ASN A 200 -12.16 -1.18 6.78
C ASN A 200 -13.37 -2.09 6.64
N TYR A 201 -13.39 -3.21 7.36
CA TYR A 201 -14.47 -4.19 7.25
C TYR A 201 -14.87 -4.79 8.60
N ALA A 202 -16.12 -5.20 8.70
CA ALA A 202 -16.67 -6.00 9.78
C ALA A 202 -17.68 -7.01 9.21
N ALA A 203 -17.42 -8.28 9.41
CA ALA A 203 -18.16 -9.41 8.88
C ALA A 203 -18.82 -10.23 9.99
N SER A 204 -19.87 -10.99 9.62
CA SER A 204 -20.59 -11.87 10.54
C SER A 204 -19.78 -13.08 10.99
N GLU A 205 -18.64 -13.35 10.35
CA GLU A 205 -17.74 -14.46 10.66
C GLU A 205 -16.30 -14.12 10.25
N SER A 206 -15.33 -14.97 10.62
CA SER A 206 -13.95 -14.82 10.16
C SER A 206 -13.85 -14.98 8.64
N VAL A 207 -13.13 -14.07 8.00
CA VAL A 207 -13.04 -13.98 6.54
C VAL A 207 -11.59 -13.98 6.07
N GLN A 208 -11.42 -14.16 4.76
CA GLN A 208 -10.19 -13.89 4.04
C GLN A 208 -10.38 -12.63 3.18
N LEU A 209 -9.33 -11.86 2.98
CA LEU A 209 -9.33 -10.72 2.07
C LEU A 209 -8.70 -11.11 0.76
N VAL A 210 -9.32 -10.69 -0.35
CA VAL A 210 -8.91 -11.06 -1.69
C VAL A 210 -8.59 -9.82 -2.51
N ALA A 211 -7.41 -9.81 -3.13
CA ALA A 211 -7.09 -8.91 -4.23
C ALA A 211 -6.81 -9.76 -5.48
N LEU A 212 -7.31 -9.29 -6.62
CA LEU A 212 -7.09 -9.93 -7.92
C LEU A 212 -6.12 -9.10 -8.75
N HIS A 213 -5.24 -9.76 -9.50
CA HIS A 213 -4.28 -9.16 -10.41
C HIS A 213 -4.54 -9.66 -11.83
N GLY A 214 -4.69 -8.77 -12.79
CA GLY A 214 -4.93 -9.13 -14.19
C GLY A 214 -6.02 -8.29 -14.86
N PRO A 215 -6.60 -8.76 -15.98
CA PRO A 215 -6.53 -10.14 -16.50
C PRO A 215 -5.12 -10.61 -16.89
N LEU A 216 -4.87 -11.92 -16.79
CA LEU A 216 -3.62 -12.58 -17.19
C LEU A 216 -3.77 -13.25 -18.56
N THR A 217 -2.67 -13.25 -19.31
CA THR A 217 -2.46 -14.07 -20.50
C THR A 217 -2.17 -15.53 -20.12
N ASP A 218 -2.19 -16.44 -21.10
CA ASP A 218 -1.94 -17.87 -20.86
C ASP A 218 -0.48 -18.16 -20.46
N ASP A 219 0.48 -17.39 -20.97
CA ASP A 219 1.90 -17.51 -20.68
C ASP A 219 2.28 -16.94 -19.30
N GLU A 220 1.50 -16.00 -18.78
CA GLU A 220 1.64 -15.52 -17.41
C GLU A 220 1.18 -16.53 -16.36
N VAL A 221 0.37 -17.54 -16.73
CA VAL A 221 -0.19 -18.52 -15.79
C VAL A 221 0.80 -19.65 -15.52
N ASN A 222 1.54 -19.58 -14.41
CA ASN A 222 2.60 -20.54 -14.11
C ASN A 222 2.67 -20.91 -12.61
N GLY A 223 1.64 -21.63 -12.15
CA GLY A 223 1.61 -22.26 -10.83
C GLY A 223 1.21 -21.33 -9.68
N GLN A 224 1.10 -20.02 -9.88
CA GLN A 224 0.48 -19.14 -8.91
C GLN A 224 -1.03 -19.44 -8.79
N PRO A 225 -1.68 -19.19 -7.65
CA PRO A 225 -3.12 -19.31 -7.50
C PRO A 225 -3.87 -18.46 -8.52
N ILE A 226 -4.78 -19.08 -9.29
CA ILE A 226 -5.60 -18.44 -10.31
C ILE A 226 -7.07 -18.49 -9.91
N TRP A 227 -7.77 -17.39 -10.15
CA TRP A 227 -9.22 -17.30 -10.08
C TRP A 227 -9.79 -17.04 -11.48
N THR A 228 -10.78 -17.84 -11.88
CA THR A 228 -11.40 -17.80 -13.21
C THR A 228 -12.91 -17.88 -13.05
N PRO A 229 -13.65 -16.76 -13.16
CA PRO A 229 -15.10 -16.74 -12.90
C PRO A 229 -15.96 -17.22 -14.07
N ASP A 230 -15.43 -17.21 -15.29
CA ASP A 230 -16.17 -17.47 -16.54
C ASP A 230 -15.57 -18.64 -17.35
N GLY A 231 -14.49 -19.25 -16.87
CA GLY A 231 -13.72 -20.28 -17.58
C GLY A 231 -12.70 -19.77 -18.60
N GLU A 232 -12.64 -18.46 -18.85
CA GLU A 232 -11.77 -17.86 -19.86
C GLU A 232 -10.82 -16.81 -19.24
N THR A 233 -11.37 -15.86 -18.49
CA THR A 233 -10.63 -14.75 -17.89
C THR A 233 -9.89 -15.20 -16.64
N LYS A 234 -8.56 -15.10 -16.65
CA LYS A 234 -7.71 -15.54 -15.53
C LYS A 234 -7.21 -14.35 -14.74
N PHE A 235 -7.27 -14.45 -13.42
CA PHE A 235 -6.67 -13.49 -12.50
C PHE A 235 -5.74 -14.23 -11.55
N ALA A 236 -4.58 -13.66 -11.25
CA ALA A 236 -3.83 -14.11 -10.09
C ALA A 236 -4.58 -13.67 -8.83
N LEU A 237 -4.69 -14.59 -7.88
CA LEU A 237 -5.43 -14.40 -6.64
C LEU A 237 -4.46 -14.24 -5.48
N THR A 238 -4.50 -13.08 -4.83
CA THR A 238 -3.90 -12.87 -3.51
C THR A 238 -4.97 -13.04 -2.45
N LEU A 239 -4.76 -13.97 -1.53
CA LEU A 239 -5.65 -14.25 -0.41
C LEU A 239 -4.91 -14.03 0.92
N VAL A 240 -5.46 -13.17 1.77
CA VAL A 240 -4.94 -12.88 3.10
C VAL A 240 -5.89 -13.44 4.14
N ASP A 241 -5.47 -14.51 4.82
CA ASP A 241 -6.21 -15.06 5.96
C ASP A 241 -5.97 -14.22 7.22
N THR A 242 -6.95 -13.38 7.56
CA THR A 242 -6.86 -12.50 8.73
C THR A 242 -7.16 -13.23 10.03
N LYS A 243 -7.83 -14.39 9.96
CA LYS A 243 -8.36 -15.14 11.11
C LYS A 243 -9.28 -14.31 12.03
N THR A 244 -9.71 -13.13 11.56
CA THR A 244 -10.61 -12.22 12.25
C THR A 244 -11.82 -11.93 11.39
N ASN A 245 -12.89 -11.44 11.99
CA ASN A 245 -14.08 -11.00 11.28
C ASN A 245 -14.12 -9.49 11.05
N MET A 246 -13.12 -8.74 11.53
CA MET A 246 -13.04 -7.31 11.32
C MET A 246 -11.59 -6.86 11.26
N GLY A 247 -11.36 -5.73 10.60
CA GLY A 247 -10.05 -5.12 10.56
C GLY A 247 -9.90 -4.10 9.45
N THR A 248 -8.64 -3.75 9.22
CA THR A 248 -8.22 -2.83 8.18
C THR A 248 -7.18 -3.50 7.31
N TRP A 249 -7.27 -3.31 6.00
CA TRP A 249 -6.27 -3.83 5.07
C TRP A 249 -5.93 -2.80 4.01
N MET A 250 -4.64 -2.62 3.85
CA MET A 250 -4.04 -1.83 2.79
C MET A 250 -3.82 -2.76 1.59
N PHE A 251 -4.32 -2.37 0.42
CA PHE A 251 -4.32 -3.25 -0.75
C PHE A 251 -3.94 -2.51 -2.03
N THR A 252 -3.44 -3.30 -2.98
CA THR A 252 -3.31 -2.92 -4.39
C THR A 252 -3.81 -4.09 -5.25
N GLY A 253 -4.55 -3.81 -6.32
CA GLY A 253 -5.07 -4.85 -7.22
C GLY A 253 -6.15 -4.33 -8.17
N ASN A 254 -6.55 -5.16 -9.13
CA ASN A 254 -7.57 -4.88 -10.13
C ASN A 254 -9.00 -5.14 -9.61
N ALA A 255 -9.14 -5.85 -8.49
CA ALA A 255 -10.39 -6.07 -7.78
C ALA A 255 -10.13 -6.21 -6.28
N LEU A 256 -11.17 -5.99 -5.47
CA LEU A 256 -11.15 -6.22 -4.02
C LEU A 256 -12.38 -7.02 -3.61
N ALA A 257 -12.18 -8.09 -2.86
CA ALA A 257 -13.27 -8.90 -2.33
C ALA A 257 -12.98 -9.43 -0.92
N VAL A 258 -14.03 -9.95 -0.29
CA VAL A 258 -13.99 -10.69 0.98
C VAL A 258 -14.49 -12.10 0.71
N HIS A 259 -13.83 -13.10 1.26
CA HIS A 259 -14.05 -14.51 0.97
C HIS A 259 -14.22 -15.33 2.26
N THR A 260 -14.95 -16.43 2.21
CA THR A 260 -14.91 -17.50 3.23
C THR A 260 -14.88 -18.88 2.55
N PHE A 261 -14.14 -19.82 3.13
CA PHE A 261 -14.13 -21.23 2.70
C PHE A 261 -15.43 -22.00 3.03
N LYS A 262 -16.39 -21.35 3.68
CA LYS A 262 -17.68 -21.95 4.03
C LYS A 262 -18.68 -21.77 2.89
N ASP A 263 -19.66 -22.67 2.86
CA ASP A 263 -20.75 -22.67 1.88
C ASP A 263 -21.93 -21.79 2.31
N GLN A 264 -21.94 -21.30 3.55
CA GLN A 264 -23.00 -20.46 4.08
C GLN A 264 -22.72 -18.98 3.82
N PRO A 265 -23.71 -18.20 3.32
CA PRO A 265 -23.56 -16.77 3.14
C PRO A 265 -23.20 -16.06 4.45
N PHE A 266 -22.35 -15.05 4.33
CA PHE A 266 -21.98 -14.13 5.41
C PHE A 266 -22.35 -12.71 5.02
N THR A 267 -22.47 -11.82 5.99
CA THR A 267 -22.64 -10.39 5.75
C THR A 267 -21.36 -9.65 6.07
N VAL A 268 -21.02 -8.63 5.29
CA VAL A 268 -19.89 -7.74 5.54
C VAL A 268 -20.32 -6.29 5.38
N SER A 269 -20.07 -5.49 6.40
CA SER A 269 -20.11 -4.03 6.34
C SER A 269 -18.72 -3.50 6.09
N TYR A 270 -18.57 -2.59 5.13
CA TYR A 270 -17.27 -2.11 4.70
C TYR A 270 -17.26 -0.62 4.37
N THR A 271 -16.08 -0.03 4.44
CA THR A 271 -15.73 1.26 3.85
C THR A 271 -14.38 1.11 3.16
N VAL A 272 -14.35 1.35 1.85
CA VAL A 272 -13.12 1.38 1.05
C VAL A 272 -12.80 2.82 0.67
N HIS A 273 -11.62 3.29 1.06
CA HIS A 273 -11.03 4.51 0.53
C HIS A 273 -9.99 4.11 -0.50
N TYR A 274 -10.21 4.44 -1.78
CA TYR A 274 -9.35 3.98 -2.85
C TYR A 274 -9.10 5.04 -3.91
N SER A 275 -8.03 4.88 -4.66
CA SER A 275 -7.77 5.63 -5.90
C SER A 275 -7.64 4.64 -7.03
N GLU A 276 -8.18 5.01 -8.18
CA GLU A 276 -7.87 4.35 -9.44
C GLU A 276 -6.59 4.94 -9.99
N VAL A 277 -5.53 4.16 -9.97
CA VAL A 277 -4.30 4.53 -10.66
C VAL A 277 -4.44 3.96 -12.05
N SER A 278 -4.56 4.84 -13.06
CA SER A 278 -4.41 4.42 -14.45
C SER A 278 -3.10 3.65 -14.57
N GLU A 279 -3.06 2.60 -15.38
CA GLU A 279 -1.81 1.93 -15.77
C GLU A 279 -0.78 3.03 -16.03
N GLY A 280 0.21 3.13 -15.14
CA GLY A 280 1.45 3.74 -15.57
C GLY A 280 2.00 2.73 -16.56
N THR A 281 2.50 3.20 -17.71
CA THR A 281 3.52 2.45 -18.43
C THR A 281 4.47 1.88 -17.38
N ALA A 282 4.59 0.54 -17.35
CA ALA A 282 5.30 -0.24 -16.34
C ALA A 282 6.51 0.56 -15.92
N MET A 283 6.56 1.06 -14.66
CA MET A 283 7.38 2.22 -14.26
C MET A 283 8.66 2.31 -15.10
N GLU A 284 8.57 3.02 -16.22
CA GLU A 284 9.64 3.01 -17.20
C GLU A 284 10.76 3.79 -16.52
N GLY A 285 11.67 3.10 -15.85
CA GLY A 285 13.06 3.43 -16.03
C GLY A 285 13.24 3.30 -17.53
N SER A 286 13.47 4.41 -18.23
CA SER A 286 13.80 4.38 -19.64
C SER A 286 14.78 3.24 -19.86
N CYS A 287 14.37 2.20 -20.58
CA CYS A 287 15.25 1.12 -21.01
C CYS A 287 16.28 1.73 -21.96
N ASN A 288 17.33 2.38 -21.44
CA ASN A 288 18.59 2.52 -22.15
C ASN A 288 19.33 1.19 -22.03
N CYS A 289 18.68 0.16 -22.58
CA CYS A 289 19.29 -1.12 -22.88
C CYS A 289 20.58 -0.82 -23.70
N ALA A 290 21.70 -1.41 -23.32
CA ALA A 290 22.93 -1.35 -24.12
C ALA A 290 22.64 -1.81 -25.57
N SER A 291 23.51 -1.49 -26.53
CA SER A 291 23.27 -1.73 -27.97
C SER A 291 22.96 -3.19 -28.38
N ASP A 292 23.17 -4.14 -27.46
CA ASP A 292 22.95 -5.58 -27.55
C ASP A 292 21.75 -6.11 -26.72
N CYS A 293 20.96 -5.20 -26.13
CA CYS A 293 19.78 -5.52 -25.33
C CYS A 293 18.50 -5.09 -26.06
N THR A 294 17.46 -5.92 -26.00
CA THR A 294 16.10 -5.61 -26.47
C THR A 294 15.17 -5.43 -25.28
N CYS A 295 14.49 -4.30 -25.19
CA CYS A 295 13.40 -4.09 -24.24
C CYS A 295 12.11 -4.59 -24.91
N ASP A 296 11.35 -5.45 -24.24
CA ASP A 296 10.03 -5.85 -24.71
C ASP A 296 8.97 -4.77 -24.40
N GLU A 297 7.73 -5.02 -24.83
CA GLU A 297 6.60 -4.10 -24.64
C GLU A 297 6.26 -3.88 -23.15
N ASP A 298 6.76 -4.74 -22.26
CA ASP A 298 6.55 -4.69 -20.81
C ASP A 298 7.70 -3.99 -20.06
N GLY A 299 8.72 -3.49 -20.77
CA GLY A 299 9.83 -2.76 -20.18
C GLY A 299 10.96 -3.64 -19.64
N MET A 300 11.02 -4.92 -20.02
CA MET A 300 12.07 -5.85 -19.58
C MET A 300 13.23 -5.92 -20.58
N CYS A 301 14.45 -5.48 -20.20
CA CYS A 301 15.64 -5.65 -21.02
C CYS A 301 16.08 -7.13 -21.04
N THR A 302 16.10 -7.72 -22.23
CA THR A 302 16.69 -9.04 -22.51
C THR A 302 17.99 -8.87 -23.33
N CYS A 303 19.06 -9.53 -22.89
CA CYS A 303 20.35 -9.50 -23.58
C CYS A 303 20.38 -10.52 -24.73
N ALA A 304 20.82 -10.12 -25.93
CA ALA A 304 20.84 -11.01 -27.10
C ALA A 304 21.75 -12.23 -26.87
N GLY A 305 21.14 -13.40 -26.62
CA GLY A 305 21.83 -14.68 -26.46
C GLY A 305 21.84 -15.26 -25.04
N MET A 306 21.19 -14.62 -24.05
CA MET A 306 21.00 -15.18 -22.70
C MET A 306 19.52 -15.22 -22.33
N ASN A 307 19.04 -16.38 -21.87
CA ASN A 307 17.72 -16.50 -21.24
C ASN A 307 17.84 -15.99 -19.79
N GLY A 308 17.46 -14.74 -19.54
CA GLY A 308 17.43 -14.15 -18.20
C GLY A 308 17.23 -12.63 -18.22
N ALA A 309 16.69 -12.07 -17.13
CA ALA A 309 16.55 -10.63 -16.94
C ALA A 309 17.94 -9.98 -16.90
N CYS A 310 18.19 -9.01 -17.80
CA CYS A 310 19.50 -8.35 -17.84
C CYS A 310 19.53 -7.21 -16.83
N MET A 311 20.37 -7.33 -15.79
CA MET A 311 20.69 -6.19 -14.94
C MET A 311 21.66 -5.29 -15.69
N CYS A 312 21.14 -4.17 -16.19
CA CYS A 312 21.93 -3.10 -16.76
C CYS A 312 23.02 -2.68 -15.76
N GLY A 313 24.29 -2.88 -16.13
CA GLY A 313 25.45 -2.54 -15.31
C GLY A 313 25.61 -1.02 -15.08
N PRO A 314 26.63 -0.61 -14.29
CA PRO A 314 26.81 0.77 -13.84
C PRO A 314 27.05 1.82 -14.95
N ASP A 315 27.29 1.40 -16.19
CA ASP A 315 27.47 2.30 -17.35
C ASP A 315 26.16 2.61 -18.11
N CYS A 316 25.00 2.15 -17.61
CA CYS A 316 23.71 2.49 -18.20
C CYS A 316 23.24 3.87 -17.70
N ASP A 317 23.50 4.90 -18.50
CA ASP A 317 22.98 6.25 -18.31
C ASP A 317 21.48 6.28 -18.59
N CYS A 318 20.66 6.14 -17.54
CA CYS A 318 19.21 6.36 -17.60
C CYS A 318 18.94 7.86 -17.70
N GLY A 319 18.96 8.38 -18.92
CA GLY A 319 18.96 9.81 -19.21
C GLY A 319 17.88 10.61 -18.49
N ASP A 320 18.31 11.70 -17.85
CA ASP A 320 17.45 12.74 -17.29
C ASP A 320 16.86 13.58 -18.43
N HIS A 321 15.59 13.33 -18.76
CA HIS A 321 14.81 14.23 -19.59
C HIS A 321 13.82 15.00 -18.72
N SER A 322 14.29 16.18 -18.31
CA SER A 322 13.49 17.24 -17.72
C SER A 322 12.40 17.71 -18.70
N SER A 323 11.24 17.05 -18.67
CA SER A 323 9.98 17.67 -19.11
C SER A 323 9.38 18.38 -17.91
N HIS A 324 9.61 19.69 -17.79
CA HIS A 324 8.88 20.55 -16.87
C HIS A 324 7.37 20.49 -17.20
N GLY A 325 6.61 19.75 -16.40
CA GLY A 325 5.17 19.61 -16.57
C GLY A 325 4.49 19.04 -15.33
N GLU A 326 3.89 19.94 -14.55
CA GLU A 326 2.99 19.70 -13.41
C GLU A 326 3.56 18.91 -12.22
N SER A 327 3.91 19.66 -11.17
CA SER A 327 4.27 19.24 -9.81
C SER A 327 3.09 18.60 -9.04
N GLY A 328 2.45 17.60 -9.63
CA GLY A 328 1.56 16.69 -8.92
C GLY A 328 2.35 15.45 -8.52
N HIS A 329 2.32 15.07 -7.25
CA HIS A 329 2.78 13.76 -6.78
C HIS A 329 1.96 12.66 -7.46
N LYS A 330 2.28 12.32 -8.71
CA LYS A 330 1.57 11.27 -9.45
C LYS A 330 2.03 9.93 -8.89
N MET A 331 1.14 9.30 -8.15
CA MET A 331 1.28 7.90 -7.78
C MET A 331 1.42 7.08 -9.06
N LYS A 332 2.43 6.22 -9.11
CA LYS A 332 2.64 5.27 -10.19
C LYS A 332 2.23 3.88 -9.70
N ALA A 333 1.44 3.18 -10.49
CA ALA A 333 1.10 1.79 -10.24
C ALA A 333 1.70 0.92 -11.34
N VAL A 334 2.15 -0.27 -10.97
CA VAL A 334 2.57 -1.31 -11.90
C VAL A 334 1.97 -2.62 -11.46
N THR A 335 1.49 -3.40 -12.41
CA THR A 335 1.10 -4.80 -12.22
C THR A 335 1.87 -5.64 -13.21
N GLY A 336 2.11 -6.89 -12.86
CA GLY A 336 2.73 -7.80 -13.80
C GLY A 336 2.92 -9.17 -13.20
N THR A 337 3.44 -10.06 -14.03
CA THR A 337 3.87 -11.39 -13.64
C THR A 337 5.35 -11.55 -14.00
N ALA A 338 6.14 -12.00 -13.03
CA ALA A 338 7.56 -12.26 -13.23
C ALA A 338 7.86 -13.72 -12.95
N VAL A 339 8.70 -14.32 -13.80
CA VAL A 339 9.33 -15.63 -13.54
C VAL A 339 10.71 -15.36 -12.96
N SER A 340 11.06 -16.06 -11.89
CA SER A 340 12.36 -15.91 -11.27
C SER A 340 13.48 -16.46 -12.15
N SER A 341 14.67 -15.89 -11.99
CA SER A 341 15.93 -16.43 -12.49
C SER A 341 16.88 -16.72 -11.33
N GLN A 342 18.02 -17.35 -11.61
CA GLN A 342 19.09 -17.50 -10.61
C GLN A 342 19.44 -16.13 -10.02
N ASP A 343 19.55 -16.06 -8.69
CA ASP A 343 19.94 -14.84 -7.98
C ASP A 343 21.38 -14.48 -8.36
N PRO A 344 21.62 -13.30 -8.95
CA PRO A 344 22.97 -12.90 -9.39
C PRO A 344 23.86 -12.49 -8.21
N GLY A 345 23.33 -12.38 -6.98
CA GLY A 345 24.10 -12.07 -5.80
C GLY A 345 25.21 -13.09 -5.52
N ILE A 346 26.42 -12.60 -5.24
CA ILE A 346 27.53 -13.46 -4.82
C ILE A 346 27.14 -14.20 -3.52
N GLY A 347 27.26 -15.52 -3.51
CA GLY A 347 26.85 -16.39 -2.41
C GLY A 347 25.37 -16.81 -2.44
N HIS A 348 24.63 -16.42 -3.48
CA HIS A 348 23.23 -16.79 -3.70
C HIS A 348 23.05 -17.69 -4.94
N GLU A 349 24.10 -18.39 -5.35
CA GLU A 349 24.12 -19.15 -6.60
C GLU A 349 23.08 -20.28 -6.64
N THR A 350 22.62 -20.76 -5.49
CA THR A 350 21.58 -21.81 -5.40
C THR A 350 20.19 -21.22 -5.14
N HIS A 351 20.01 -19.91 -5.28
CA HIS A 351 18.76 -19.21 -5.02
C HIS A 351 18.11 -18.70 -6.30
N GLN A 352 16.84 -18.29 -6.19
CA GLN A 352 16.10 -17.65 -7.26
C GLN A 352 15.66 -16.25 -6.82
N LEU A 353 15.63 -15.31 -7.78
CA LEU A 353 15.24 -13.92 -7.61
C LEU A 353 14.35 -13.48 -8.77
N ALA A 354 13.29 -12.74 -8.48
CA ALA A 354 12.47 -12.03 -9.45
C ALA A 354 12.46 -10.55 -9.08
N ILE A 355 13.02 -9.69 -9.93
CA ILE A 355 13.04 -8.23 -9.72
C ILE A 355 11.69 -7.66 -10.16
N LEU A 356 11.01 -6.96 -9.25
CA LEU A 356 9.71 -6.34 -9.51
C LEU A 356 9.83 -4.85 -9.82
N LEU A 357 10.80 -4.18 -9.18
CA LEU A 357 11.24 -2.81 -9.51
C LEU A 357 12.75 -2.82 -9.67
N ALA A 358 13.22 -2.43 -10.85
CA ALA A 358 14.64 -2.30 -11.14
C ALA A 358 15.31 -1.26 -10.23
N PRO A 359 16.64 -1.36 -10.02
CA PRO A 359 17.39 -0.33 -9.29
C PRO A 359 17.18 1.08 -9.86
N SER A 360 16.95 2.03 -8.96
CA SER A 360 16.79 3.46 -9.25
C SER A 360 17.71 4.30 -8.36
N SER A 361 18.15 5.46 -8.84
CA SER A 361 18.92 6.43 -8.06
C SER A 361 18.13 6.99 -6.88
N SER A 362 16.81 7.16 -7.06
CA SER A 362 15.88 7.54 -5.99
C SER A 362 15.20 6.31 -5.39
N PRO A 363 15.09 6.21 -4.06
CA PRO A 363 14.38 5.09 -3.45
C PRO A 363 12.88 5.17 -3.76
N TYR A 364 12.33 4.05 -4.18
CA TYR A 364 10.90 3.82 -4.15
C TYR A 364 10.42 3.73 -2.69
N SER A 365 9.19 4.17 -2.45
CA SER A 365 8.46 3.85 -1.23
C SER A 365 7.02 3.55 -1.61
N GLY A 366 6.47 2.46 -1.08
CA GLY A 366 5.16 2.04 -1.53
C GLY A 366 4.68 0.76 -0.89
N MET A 367 3.75 0.14 -1.60
CA MET A 367 3.13 -1.12 -1.20
C MET A 367 3.15 -2.08 -2.36
N VAL A 368 3.42 -3.34 -2.06
CA VAL A 368 3.25 -4.46 -2.98
C VAL A 368 2.21 -5.42 -2.42
N THR A 369 1.28 -5.86 -3.27
CA THR A 369 0.41 -7.02 -3.04
C THR A 369 0.80 -8.08 -4.05
N TYR A 370 1.05 -9.31 -3.61
CA TYR A 370 1.64 -10.36 -4.46
C TYR A 370 1.05 -11.74 -4.21
N SER A 371 1.12 -12.59 -5.24
CA SER A 371 0.78 -14.01 -5.20
C SER A 371 1.77 -14.81 -6.05
N ALA A 372 2.39 -15.82 -5.44
CA ALA A 372 3.49 -16.60 -6.01
C ALA A 372 3.17 -18.10 -6.03
N SER A 373 3.86 -18.83 -6.90
CA SER A 373 3.74 -20.29 -7.02
C SER A 373 4.42 -21.08 -5.89
N LYS A 374 5.25 -20.41 -5.08
CA LYS A 374 5.97 -20.99 -3.93
C LYS A 374 6.03 -20.00 -2.77
N ASN A 375 6.36 -20.47 -1.57
CA ASN A 375 6.67 -19.57 -0.46
C ASN A 375 7.89 -18.71 -0.79
N VAL A 376 7.82 -17.41 -0.50
CA VAL A 376 8.84 -16.44 -0.91
C VAL A 376 9.37 -15.59 0.24
N GLN A 377 10.50 -14.96 -0.01
CA GLN A 377 11.06 -13.89 0.80
C GLN A 377 10.95 -12.58 0.02
N LEU A 378 10.64 -11.48 0.70
CA LEU A 378 10.57 -10.16 0.07
C LEU A 378 11.91 -9.44 0.27
N VAL A 379 12.39 -8.81 -0.79
CA VAL A 379 13.70 -8.16 -0.81
C VAL A 379 13.53 -6.69 -1.21
N ALA A 380 14.03 -5.79 -0.36
CA ALA A 380 14.24 -4.39 -0.72
C ALA A 380 15.74 -4.09 -0.65
N LEU A 381 16.27 -3.48 -1.70
CA LEU A 381 17.68 -3.12 -1.80
C LEU A 381 17.83 -1.61 -1.61
N GLN A 382 18.71 -1.17 -0.73
CA GLN A 382 19.13 0.23 -0.58
C GLN A 382 20.52 0.42 -1.16
N GLY A 383 20.71 1.41 -2.03
CA GLY A 383 22.02 1.73 -2.58
C GLY A 383 21.99 2.12 -4.06
N PRO A 384 23.17 2.15 -4.72
CA PRO A 384 24.45 1.63 -4.24
C PRO A 384 25.00 2.31 -2.97
N LEU A 385 25.71 1.57 -2.12
CA LEU A 385 26.40 2.07 -0.94
C LEU A 385 27.88 2.29 -1.22
N ASP A 386 28.46 3.31 -0.60
CA ASP A 386 29.91 3.42 -0.50
C ASP A 386 30.47 2.30 0.40
N LYS A 387 31.66 1.80 0.06
CA LYS A 387 32.31 0.71 0.82
C LYS A 387 32.53 1.09 2.29
N ASP A 388 32.77 2.37 2.55
CA ASP A 388 32.93 2.89 3.90
C ASP A 388 31.62 2.90 4.68
N ASP A 389 30.45 2.85 4.02
CA ASP A 389 29.13 2.81 4.66
C ASP A 389 28.65 1.39 4.98
N VAL A 390 29.43 0.38 4.60
CA VAL A 390 29.18 -1.01 5.01
C VAL A 390 29.58 -1.19 6.47
N LYS A 391 28.60 -1.05 7.37
CA LYS A 391 28.76 -1.07 8.84
C LYS A 391 28.12 -2.31 9.49
N GLY A 392 28.27 -3.47 8.85
CA GLY A 392 27.83 -4.77 9.38
C GLY A 392 26.38 -5.15 9.09
N GLN A 393 25.63 -4.30 8.37
CA GLN A 393 24.33 -4.68 7.81
C GLN A 393 24.46 -5.81 6.76
N PRO A 394 23.43 -6.64 6.56
CA PRO A 394 23.38 -7.56 5.43
C PRO A 394 23.55 -6.78 4.12
N THR A 395 24.36 -7.33 3.22
CA THR A 395 24.62 -6.72 1.91
C THR A 395 24.35 -7.73 0.81
N TRP A 396 24.04 -7.21 -0.37
CA TRP A 396 23.90 -7.98 -1.59
C TRP A 396 24.73 -7.29 -2.68
N THR A 397 25.49 -8.09 -3.43
CA THR A 397 26.37 -7.59 -4.49
C THR A 397 26.26 -8.51 -5.71
N PRO A 398 25.80 -8.00 -6.86
CA PRO A 398 25.61 -8.82 -8.06
C PRO A 398 26.91 -9.01 -8.86
N ASP A 399 27.88 -8.12 -8.70
CA ASP A 399 29.11 -8.04 -9.50
C ASP A 399 30.40 -8.06 -8.63
N GLY A 400 30.27 -8.02 -7.31
CA GLY A 400 31.38 -7.95 -6.36
C GLY A 400 31.93 -6.52 -6.14
N GLU A 401 31.39 -5.53 -6.84
CA GLU A 401 31.82 -4.12 -6.75
C GLU A 401 30.70 -3.22 -6.23
N THR A 402 29.51 -3.34 -6.81
CA THR A 402 28.29 -2.63 -6.43
C THR A 402 27.69 -3.28 -5.21
N VAL A 403 27.57 -2.52 -4.11
CA VAL A 403 27.07 -3.03 -2.83
C VAL A 403 25.71 -2.39 -2.53
N PHE A 404 24.72 -3.21 -2.23
CA PHE A 404 23.42 -2.78 -1.72
C PHE A 404 23.25 -3.24 -0.28
N ALA A 405 22.65 -2.42 0.58
CA ALA A 405 22.06 -2.91 1.82
C ALA A 405 20.86 -3.78 1.48
N LEU A 406 20.81 -4.97 2.08
CA LEU A 406 19.78 -5.96 1.87
C LEU A 406 18.78 -5.95 3.03
N THR A 407 17.54 -5.57 2.75
CA THR A 407 16.40 -5.89 3.61
C THR A 407 15.72 -7.14 3.09
N LEU A 408 15.68 -8.19 3.90
CA LEU A 408 15.07 -9.47 3.56
C LEU A 408 14.00 -9.83 4.59
N VAL A 409 12.79 -10.11 4.12
CA VAL A 409 11.63 -10.49 4.94
C VAL A 409 11.18 -11.90 4.57
N ASP A 410 11.40 -12.86 5.47
CA ASP A 410 10.88 -14.23 5.31
C ASP A 410 9.38 -14.27 5.66
N THR A 411 8.55 -14.34 4.62
CA THR A 411 7.09 -14.28 4.78
C THR A 411 6.49 -15.60 5.22
N LYS A 412 7.17 -16.71 4.93
CA LYS A 412 6.68 -18.10 5.12
C LYS A 412 5.35 -18.38 4.42
N THR A 413 4.94 -17.51 3.50
CA THR A 413 3.74 -17.63 2.68
C THR A 413 4.10 -17.35 1.23
N ASN A 414 3.21 -17.68 0.32
CA ASN A 414 3.36 -17.42 -1.10
C ASN A 414 2.56 -16.19 -1.56
N MET A 415 1.86 -15.50 -0.65
CA MET A 415 1.04 -14.36 -0.99
C MET A 415 0.90 -13.42 0.21
N GLY A 416 0.62 -12.14 -0.06
CA GLY A 416 0.39 -11.14 0.98
C GLY A 416 0.57 -9.70 0.50
N THR A 417 0.71 -8.79 1.47
CA THR A 417 0.99 -7.38 1.25
C THR A 417 2.21 -6.96 2.05
N TRP A 418 3.06 -6.08 1.49
CA TRP A 418 4.19 -5.50 2.20
C TRP A 418 4.38 -4.01 1.86
N MET A 419 4.61 -3.21 2.91
CA MET A 419 5.06 -1.83 2.77
C MET A 419 6.58 -1.84 2.67
N PHE A 420 7.12 -1.21 1.64
CA PHE A 420 8.56 -1.22 1.36
C PHE A 420 9.09 0.18 1.11
N THR A 421 10.39 0.32 1.34
CA THR A 421 11.21 1.43 0.85
C THR A 421 12.50 0.82 0.32
N GLY A 422 12.96 1.19 -0.87
CA GLY A 422 14.07 0.52 -1.58
C GLY A 422 14.42 1.22 -2.87
N ASN A 423 15.70 1.24 -3.25
CA ASN A 423 16.14 1.55 -4.61
C ASN A 423 15.76 0.44 -5.60
N ALA A 424 15.56 -0.79 -5.13
CA ALA A 424 14.97 -1.89 -5.90
C ALA A 424 14.04 -2.72 -5.02
N LEU A 425 13.08 -3.42 -5.66
CA LEU A 425 12.18 -4.37 -5.01
C LEU A 425 12.23 -5.70 -5.75
N ALA A 426 12.39 -6.79 -5.01
CA ALA A 426 12.45 -8.13 -5.56
C ALA A 426 11.75 -9.16 -4.66
N VAL A 427 11.51 -10.33 -5.23
CA VAL A 427 11.02 -11.52 -4.55
C VAL A 427 12.08 -12.60 -4.69
N HIS A 428 12.37 -13.31 -3.61
CA HIS A 428 13.46 -14.25 -3.51
C HIS A 428 12.97 -15.60 -3.00
N THR A 429 13.64 -16.68 -3.40
CA THR A 429 13.52 -17.98 -2.72
C THR A 429 14.89 -18.60 -2.49
N PRO A 430 15.15 -19.21 -1.32
CA PRO A 430 16.37 -19.96 -1.05
C PRO A 430 16.30 -21.38 -1.66
N SER A 431 15.89 -21.47 -2.91
CA SER A 431 15.72 -22.72 -3.67
C SER A 431 16.30 -22.52 -5.06
N GLU A 432 16.80 -23.58 -5.68
CA GLU A 432 17.28 -23.57 -7.07
C GLU A 432 16.12 -23.61 -8.08
N GLU A 433 14.93 -23.99 -7.64
CA GLU A 433 13.81 -24.19 -8.53
C GLU A 433 13.07 -22.86 -8.82
N PRO A 434 12.88 -22.48 -10.10
CA PRO A 434 12.16 -21.27 -10.45
C PRO A 434 10.75 -21.20 -9.86
N PHE A 435 10.28 -19.96 -9.65
CA PHE A 435 8.92 -19.64 -9.25
C PHE A 435 8.36 -18.50 -10.10
N THR A 436 7.05 -18.32 -10.03
CA THR A 436 6.35 -17.24 -10.69
C THR A 436 5.63 -16.41 -9.63
N VAL A 437 5.62 -15.10 -9.82
CA VAL A 437 4.94 -14.15 -8.94
C VAL A 437 4.16 -13.14 -9.75
N SER A 438 2.87 -13.05 -9.47
CA SER A 438 2.01 -11.96 -9.95
C SER A 438 1.88 -10.91 -8.85
N TYR A 439 1.94 -9.64 -9.23
CA TYR A 439 1.99 -8.53 -8.27
C TYR A 439 1.22 -7.31 -8.75
N SER A 440 0.83 -6.49 -7.77
CA SER A 440 0.49 -5.08 -7.94
C SER A 440 1.35 -4.26 -6.99
N ILE A 441 1.93 -3.19 -7.50
CA ILE A 441 2.74 -2.24 -6.75
C ILE A 441 2.16 -0.87 -6.96
N VAL A 442 2.08 -0.09 -5.90
CA VAL A 442 1.92 1.35 -6.03
C VAL A 442 3.04 2.06 -5.27
N SER A 443 3.89 2.75 -6.03
CA SER A 443 4.88 3.65 -5.45
C SER A 443 4.20 4.97 -5.12
N MET A 444 4.39 5.38 -3.88
CA MET A 444 4.26 6.77 -3.48
C MET A 444 5.46 7.48 -4.08
N GLY A 445 5.26 8.14 -5.22
CA GLY A 445 6.28 8.96 -5.85
C GLY A 445 6.60 10.15 -4.95
N GLY A 446 7.48 9.92 -3.98
CA GLY A 446 8.30 10.97 -3.42
C GLY A 446 9.57 10.97 -4.25
N HIS A 447 9.68 11.89 -5.20
CA HIS A 447 10.96 12.58 -5.29
C HIS A 447 11.14 13.10 -3.86
N MET A 448 11.96 12.42 -3.05
CA MET A 448 12.86 13.17 -2.21
C MET A 448 13.83 13.84 -3.20
N ASP A 449 13.30 14.76 -4.03
CA ASP A 449 14.09 15.88 -4.50
C ASP A 449 14.73 16.37 -3.24
N GLU A 450 16.03 16.17 -3.16
CA GLU A 450 16.92 16.90 -2.31
C GLU A 450 16.15 17.82 -1.34
N MET A 451 15.79 17.30 -0.17
CA MET A 451 16.10 18.04 1.05
C MET A 451 17.64 18.09 1.18
N SER A 452 18.34 18.45 0.10
CA SER A 452 19.62 19.13 0.15
C SER A 452 19.30 20.38 0.90
N GLU A 453 19.66 20.35 2.18
CA GLU A 453 20.32 21.47 2.84
C GLU A 453 19.81 22.87 2.48
N ARG A 454 18.50 23.03 2.32
CA ARG A 454 17.78 24.13 2.96
C ARG A 454 17.42 23.67 4.37
N ALA A 455 18.45 23.28 5.14
CA ALA A 455 18.54 23.81 6.50
C ALA A 455 18.20 25.28 6.34
N HIS A 456 17.11 25.74 6.97
CA HIS A 456 16.59 27.10 6.88
C HIS A 456 17.71 28.11 6.53
N GLY A 457 17.96 28.27 5.23
CA GLY A 457 18.61 29.45 4.72
C GLY A 457 17.48 30.42 4.87
N GLU A 458 17.37 30.98 6.07
CA GLU A 458 16.60 32.17 6.33
C GLU A 458 16.93 33.08 5.15
N THR A 459 16.04 33.15 4.17
CA THR A 459 16.04 34.25 3.23
C THR A 459 15.68 35.43 4.10
N CYS A 460 16.69 36.01 4.75
CA CYS A 460 16.57 37.26 5.43
C CYS A 460 16.15 38.25 4.38
N ASN A 461 14.86 38.58 4.40
CA ASN A 461 14.27 39.58 3.54
C ASN A 461 14.66 40.95 4.12
N CYS A 462 15.95 41.28 4.08
CA CYS A 462 16.39 42.60 4.48
C CYS A 462 15.94 43.61 3.41
N THR A 463 15.47 44.78 3.82
CA THR A 463 15.14 45.89 2.89
C THR A 463 16.37 46.32 2.10
N ALA A 464 16.16 47.08 1.01
CA ALA A 464 17.14 47.37 -0.06
C ALA A 464 18.52 47.93 0.36
N ASP A 465 18.74 48.24 1.65
CA ASP A 465 19.96 48.84 2.18
C ASP A 465 20.66 48.00 3.27
N CYS A 466 20.30 46.72 3.41
CA CYS A 466 20.84 45.80 4.41
C CYS A 466 21.51 44.58 3.77
N MET A 467 22.62 44.13 4.37
CA MET A 467 23.35 42.92 3.95
C MET A 467 23.27 41.85 5.04
N CYS A 468 23.04 40.61 4.64
CA CYS A 468 23.15 39.46 5.54
C CYS A 468 24.55 38.89 5.53
N ASP A 469 25.07 38.61 6.73
CA ASP A 469 26.27 37.81 6.88
C ASP A 469 25.96 36.30 6.83
N GLU A 470 27.02 35.50 6.77
CA GLU A 470 26.95 34.03 6.69
C GLU A 470 26.30 33.39 7.93
N SER A 471 26.01 34.16 8.99
CA SER A 471 25.33 33.69 10.20
C SER A 471 23.83 34.01 10.22
N GLY A 472 23.29 34.61 9.15
CA GLY A 472 21.86 34.98 9.04
C GLY A 472 21.50 36.31 9.69
N MET A 473 22.48 37.16 10.07
CA MET A 473 22.18 38.47 10.67
C MET A 473 22.20 39.60 9.64
N CYS A 474 21.10 40.37 9.55
CA CYS A 474 21.03 41.59 8.73
C CYS A 474 21.83 42.73 9.41
N THR A 475 22.76 43.34 8.68
CA THR A 475 23.47 44.57 9.08
C THR A 475 23.21 45.70 8.08
N CYS A 476 23.00 46.91 8.60
CA CYS A 476 22.72 48.09 7.79
C CYS A 476 24.04 48.78 7.37
N ALA A 477 24.19 49.15 6.10
CA ALA A 477 25.44 49.72 5.59
C ALA A 477 25.81 51.03 6.31
N GLY A 478 26.91 51.02 7.08
CA GLY A 478 27.48 52.21 7.71
C GLY A 478 27.22 52.40 9.21
N GLN A 479 26.56 51.45 9.91
CA GLN A 479 26.44 51.49 11.37
C GLN A 479 26.90 50.17 12.03
N PRO A 480 27.71 50.23 13.10
CA PRO A 480 28.08 49.05 13.87
C PRO A 480 26.96 48.66 14.86
N GLY A 481 26.25 47.55 14.60
CA GLY A 481 25.31 46.92 15.53
C GLY A 481 24.17 46.16 14.84
N PRO A 482 23.51 45.19 15.51
CA PRO A 482 22.38 44.44 14.95
C PRO A 482 21.15 45.35 14.78
N CYS A 483 20.54 45.34 13.58
CA CYS A 483 19.34 46.12 13.29
C CYS A 483 18.11 45.36 13.87
N MET A 484 17.48 45.86 14.94
CA MET A 484 16.22 45.28 15.43
C MET A 484 15.09 45.61 14.44
N CYS A 485 14.45 44.56 13.89
CA CYS A 485 13.26 44.72 13.05
C CYS A 485 12.13 45.33 13.89
N GLY A 486 11.58 46.46 13.42
CA GLY A 486 10.48 47.16 14.10
C GLY A 486 9.12 46.48 13.92
N PRO A 487 8.09 46.93 14.64
CA PRO A 487 6.77 46.30 14.75
C PRO A 487 5.89 46.33 13.48
N GLU A 488 6.43 46.75 12.34
CA GLU A 488 5.71 46.77 11.04
C GLU A 488 6.13 45.62 10.11
N CYS A 489 6.96 44.68 10.58
CA CYS A 489 7.25 43.47 9.83
C CYS A 489 6.10 42.45 10.01
N ASP A 490 5.19 42.42 9.03
CA ASP A 490 4.16 41.39 8.89
C ASP A 490 4.81 40.11 8.34
N CYS A 491 5.33 39.29 9.26
CA CYS A 491 5.68 37.92 8.97
C CYS A 491 4.37 37.11 8.99
N GLY A 492 3.74 36.96 7.82
CA GLY A 492 2.62 36.04 7.63
C GLY A 492 2.98 34.60 8.03
N PRO A 493 1.95 33.73 8.22
CA PRO A 493 2.02 32.53 9.06
C PRO A 493 3.10 31.50 8.69
#